data_AF-A0A8T6P3J8-F1
#
_entry.id   AF-A0A8T6P3J8-F1
#
_cell.length_a   1.000
_cell.length_b   1.000
_cell.length_c   1.000
_cell.angle_alpha   90.00
_cell.angle_beta   90.00
_cell.angle_gamma   90.00
#
_symmetry.space_group_name_H-M   'P 1'
#
loop_
_entity.id
_entity.type
_entity.pdbx_description
1 polymer ?
#
loop_
_entity_poly.entity_id
_entity_poly.type
_entity_poly.pdbx_seq_one_letter_code
_entity_poly.pdbx_strand_id
1 'polypeptide(L)' 'MAKGTIFINQDRCKGCTLCTTVCPKDLIEMDQETLNALGYHPALLVDPSDDCTGCTLCAVICPDVCITVYREARMRATA' A
#
# COMPACT_ATOMS: atom_id res chain seq x y z
N MET A 1 -11.00 9.50 11.04
CA MET A 1 -10.03 8.44 11.39
C MET A 1 -8.62 8.96 11.10
N ALA A 2 -7.56 8.24 11.46
CA ALA A 2 -6.21 8.64 11.03
C ALA A 2 -6.10 8.57 9.49
N LYS A 3 -5.35 9.49 8.89
CA LYS A 3 -5.05 9.51 7.46
C LYS A 3 -3.63 9.03 7.19
N GLY A 4 -3.42 8.46 6.01
CA GLY A 4 -2.13 8.00 5.54
C GLY A 4 -2.14 7.76 4.05
N THR A 5 -1.00 7.30 3.53
CA THR A 5 -0.84 6.87 2.14
C THR A 5 0.28 5.85 2.07
N ILE A 6 0.40 5.13 0.96
CA ILE A 6 1.48 4.16 0.74
C ILE A 6 2.16 4.41 -0.60
N PHE A 7 3.45 4.10 -0.65
CA PHE A 7 4.21 4.03 -1.88
C PHE A 7 4.64 2.58 -2.13
N ILE A 8 4.32 2.04 -3.30
CA ILE A 8 4.66 0.68 -3.70
C ILE A 8 5.80 0.76 -4.72
N ASN A 9 6.97 0.20 -4.38
CA ASN A 9 8.07 0.05 -5.32
C ASN A 9 7.72 -1.03 -6.34
N GLN A 10 7.27 -0.62 -7.52
CA GLN A 10 6.82 -1.50 -8.58
C GLN A 10 7.96 -2.35 -9.16
N ASP A 11 9.19 -1.84 -9.21
CA ASP A 11 10.36 -2.57 -9.74
C ASP A 11 10.73 -3.81 -8.90
N ARG A 12 10.34 -3.82 -7.62
CA ARG A 12 10.57 -4.94 -6.70
C ARG A 12 9.33 -5.80 -6.45
N CYS A 13 8.14 -5.31 -6.80
CA CYS A 13 6.90 -6.02 -6.57
C CYS A 13 6.80 -7.27 -7.46
N LYS A 14 6.52 -8.44 -6.87
CA LYS A 14 6.40 -9.72 -7.58
C LYS A 14 4.95 -10.15 -7.85
N GLY A 15 3.99 -9.24 -7.71
CA GLY A 15 2.59 -9.52 -8.05
C GLY A 15 1.89 -10.58 -7.19
N CYS A 16 2.35 -10.86 -5.96
CA CYS A 16 1.85 -11.98 -5.13
C CYS A 16 0.44 -11.81 -4.54
N THR A 17 -0.22 -10.67 -4.77
CA THR A 17 -1.57 -10.31 -4.31
C THR A 17 -1.84 -10.31 -2.79
N LEU A 18 -0.90 -10.70 -1.94
CA LEU A 18 -1.12 -10.76 -0.48
C LEU A 18 -1.59 -9.43 0.13
N CYS A 19 -1.05 -8.31 -0.33
CA CYS A 19 -1.42 -6.98 0.16
C CYS A 19 -2.89 -6.61 -0.11
N THR A 20 -3.51 -7.13 -1.17
CA THR A 20 -4.93 -6.88 -1.48
C THR A 20 -5.84 -7.57 -0.46
N THR A 21 -5.43 -8.74 0.06
CA THR A 21 -6.21 -9.54 1.02
C THR A 21 -6.28 -8.96 2.43
N VAL A 22 -5.38 -8.02 2.77
CA VAL A 22 -5.24 -7.47 4.13
C VAL A 22 -5.58 -5.99 4.23
N CYS A 23 -5.85 -5.31 3.11
CA CYS A 23 -6.23 -3.91 3.15
C CYS A 23 -7.67 -3.80 3.66
N PRO A 24 -7.95 -3.26 4.86
CA PRO A 24 -9.31 -3.20 5.41
C PRO A 24 -10.20 -2.18 4.70
N LYS A 25 -9.65 -1.48 3.70
CA LYS A 25 -10.30 -0.46 2.89
C LYS A 25 -10.37 -0.87 1.42
N ASP A 26 -9.85 -2.04 1.06
CA ASP A 26 -9.83 -2.55 -0.31
C ASP A 26 -9.19 -1.59 -1.34
N LEU A 27 -8.19 -0.82 -0.91
CA LEU A 27 -7.53 0.22 -1.72
C LEU A 27 -6.33 -0.28 -2.55
N ILE A 28 -6.07 -1.58 -2.58
CA ILE A 28 -4.88 -2.12 -3.28
C ILE A 28 -5.34 -3.07 -4.37
N GLU A 29 -4.91 -2.78 -5.59
CA GLU A 29 -5.21 -3.57 -6.78
C GLU A 29 -3.92 -3.96 -7.49
N MET A 30 -4.01 -4.91 -8.43
CA MET A 30 -2.89 -5.27 -9.30
C MET A 30 -3.05 -4.54 -10.62
N ASP A 31 -1.98 -3.91 -11.11
CA ASP A 31 -1.97 -3.26 -12.42
C ASP A 31 -2.27 -4.29 -13.52
N GLN A 32 -3.39 -4.16 -14.23
CA GLN A 32 -3.77 -5.08 -15.31
C GLN A 32 -3.22 -4.67 -16.67
N GLU A 33 -2.70 -3.45 -16.80
CA GLU A 33 -2.28 -2.87 -18.07
C GLU A 33 -0.77 -2.94 -18.26
N THR A 34 -0.01 -2.86 -17.17
CA THR A 34 1.45 -2.81 -17.22
C THR A 34 2.13 -3.99 -16.53
N LEU A 35 3.31 -4.33 -17.06
CA LEU A 35 4.26 -5.25 -16.44
C LEU A 35 5.49 -4.45 -16.02
N ASN A 36 6.03 -4.75 -14.85
CA ASN A 36 7.33 -4.21 -14.43
C ASN A 36 8.49 -4.90 -15.17
N ALA A 37 9.72 -4.45 -14.93
CA ALA A 37 10.92 -5.00 -15.56
C ALA A 37 11.18 -6.49 -15.26
N LEU A 38 10.53 -7.04 -14.22
CA LEU A 38 10.61 -8.46 -13.85
C LEU A 38 9.51 -9.32 -14.51
N GLY A 39 8.59 -8.70 -15.25
CA GLY A 39 7.48 -9.37 -15.92
C GLY A 39 6.28 -9.66 -15.03
N TYR A 40 6.14 -8.97 -13.88
CA TYR A 40 4.98 -9.09 -13.00
C TYR A 40 4.05 -7.89 -13.15
N HIS A 41 2.76 -8.13 -12.91
CA HIS A 41 1.77 -7.08 -12.64
C HIS A 41 2.01 -6.54 -11.22
N PRO A 42 2.56 -5.32 -11.04
CA PRO A 42 2.83 -4.78 -9.70
C PRO A 42 1.53 -4.35 -9.01
N ALA A 43 1.56 -4.26 -7.68
CA ALA A 43 0.46 -3.70 -6.91
C ALA A 43 0.41 -2.17 -7.03
N LEU A 44 -0.80 -1.61 -7.01
CA LEU A 44 -1.10 -0.18 -7.06
C LEU A 44 -1.96 0.22 -5.86
N LEU A 45 -1.77 1.44 -5.37
CA LEU A 45 -2.71 2.09 -4.46
C LEU A 45 -3.79 2.77 -5.30
N VAL A 46 -5.05 2.39 -5.08
CA VAL A 46 -6.23 3.02 -5.66
C VAL A 46 -7.00 3.70 -4.55
N ASP A 47 -6.71 4.99 -4.32
CA ASP A 47 -7.27 5.74 -3.20
C ASP A 47 -7.74 7.15 -3.60
N PRO A 48 -8.79 7.28 -4.43
CA PRO A 48 -9.26 8.58 -4.91
C PRO A 48 -9.94 9.44 -3.82
N SER A 49 -10.29 8.84 -2.67
CA SER A 49 -10.99 9.51 -1.57
C SER A 49 -10.10 9.75 -0.34
N ASP A 50 -8.80 9.47 -0.43
CA ASP A 50 -7.84 9.55 0.68
C ASP A 50 -8.28 8.74 1.93
N ASP A 51 -8.81 7.54 1.72
CA ASP A 51 -9.33 6.63 2.73
C ASP A 51 -8.26 5.77 3.41
N CYS A 52 -7.03 5.76 2.88
CA CYS A 52 -5.92 5.06 3.50
C CYS A 52 -5.65 5.62 4.90
N THR A 53 -5.53 4.72 5.88
CA THR A 53 -5.35 5.10 7.29
C THR A 53 -3.91 4.99 7.78
N GLY A 54 -3.00 4.52 6.91
CA GLY A 54 -1.62 4.20 7.28
C GLY A 54 -1.51 3.06 8.31
N CYS A 55 -2.38 2.04 8.23
CA CYS A 55 -2.47 0.94 9.21
C CYS A 55 -1.34 -0.10 9.13
N THR A 56 -0.45 -0.03 8.14
CA THR A 56 0.73 -0.90 7.94
C THR A 56 0.50 -2.37 7.58
N LEU A 57 -0.74 -2.89 7.57
CA LEU A 57 -1.01 -4.31 7.29
C LEU A 57 -0.43 -4.77 5.94
N CYS A 58 -0.59 -3.97 4.88
CA CYS A 58 -0.04 -4.26 3.55
C CYS A 58 1.49 -4.35 3.56
N ALA A 59 2.18 -3.48 4.31
CA ALA A 59 3.63 -3.49 4.40
C ALA A 59 4.14 -4.67 5.24
N VAL A 60 3.45 -5.03 6.33
CA VAL A 60 3.82 -6.15 7.18
C VAL A 60 3.68 -7.49 6.45
N ILE A 61 2.63 -7.67 5.63
CA ILE A 61 2.45 -8.91 4.88
C ILE A 61 3.35 -9.02 3.64
N CYS A 62 3.91 -7.90 3.15
CA CYS A 62 4.69 -7.89 1.93
C CYS A 62 6.02 -8.65 2.12
N PRO A 63 6.21 -9.82 1.47
CA PRO A 63 7.39 -10.66 1.69
C PRO A 63 8.68 -10.02 1.14
N ASP A 64 8.54 -9.14 0.15
CA ASP A 64 9.67 -8.48 -0.53
C ASP A 64 9.94 -7.06 0.01
N VAL A 65 9.15 -6.58 0.99
CA VAL A 65 9.29 -5.25 1.60
C VAL A 65 9.25 -4.13 0.55
N CYS A 66 8.22 -4.16 -0.30
CA CYS A 66 8.05 -3.22 -1.41
C CYS A 66 7.18 -2.01 -1.05
N ILE A 67 6.54 -1.99 0.12
CA ILE A 67 5.54 -0.98 0.49
C ILE A 67 6.08 -0.09 1.62
N THR A 68 6.20 1.20 1.33
CA THR A 68 6.49 2.24 2.32
C THR A 68 5.18 2.89 2.76
N VAL A 69 4.98 3.07 4.08
CA VAL A 69 3.74 3.60 4.63
C VAL A 69 4.00 4.97 5.26
N TYR A 70 3.19 5.94 4.89
CA TYR A 70 3.16 7.27 5.50
C TYR A 70 1.86 7.42 6.28
N ARG A 71 1.95 7.96 7.49
CA ARG A 71 0.80 8.21 8.35
C ARG A 71 0.92 9.60 8.93
N GLU A 72 -0.16 10.36 8.89
CA GLU A 72 -0.20 11.68 9.51
C GLU A 72 0.04 11.55 11.02
N ALA A 73 0.98 12.35 11.52
CA ALA A 73 1.26 12.41 12.95
C ALA A 73 0.04 12.98 13.67
N ARG A 74 -0.50 12.24 14.64
CA ARG A 74 -1.51 12.81 15.54
C ARG A 74 -0.80 13.81 16.44
N MET A 75 -1.14 15.09 16.33
CA MET A 75 -0.78 16.07 17.35
C MET A 75 -1.37 15.60 18.67
N ARG A 76 -0.51 15.14 19.59
CA ARG A 76 -0.91 14.90 20.97
C ARG A 76 -1.06 16.28 21.59
N ALA A 77 -2.26 16.60 22.10
CA ALA A 77 -2.41 17.76 22.96
C ALA A 77 -1.46 17.56 24.14
N THR A 78 -0.45 18.41 24.25
CA THR A 78 0.40 18.50 25.44
C THR A 78 -0.51 18.90 26.60
N ALA A 79 -0.47 18.14 27.68
CA ALA A 79 -1.18 18.45 28.92
C ALA A 79 -0.63 19.73 29.55
#